data_AF-A0A975JXH1-F1
#
_entry.id   AF-A0A975JXH1-F1
#
_cell.length_a   1.000
_cell.length_b   1.000
_cell.length_c   1.000
_cell.angle_alpha   90.00
_cell.angle_beta   90.00
_cell.angle_gamma   90.00
#
_symmetry.space_group_name_H-M   'P 1'
#
loop_
_entity.id
_entity.type
_entity.pdbx_description
1 polymer ?
#
loop_
_entity_poly.entity_id
_entity_poly.type
_entity_poly.pdbx_seq_one_letter_code
_entity_poly.pdbx_strand_id
1 'polypeptide(L)'
;MTELWVERTGVRRYTGHSSRGARVLVGSEDVDGVFTPGELLKIALAACSGMSSDRPLARRLGDEYPAVVKVCGAADREQERYPLIEETLELDLSGLTEDEKARVLVVVNRAVDLVCTVGRTVKSGTTVTFEVADVGPSDGPMRLTAWVHGWVQGVGFRWWTRCRALELGLTGYAANQADGRVLVVAQGPRQAGEQLLALLQRGTSSPSRPGRVDKVVADWSHPAEPIAGFTER
;
A
#
# COMPACT_ATOMS: atom_id res chain seq x y z
N MET A 1 -25.41 -17.12 8.25
CA MET A 1 -24.10 -17.63 7.78
C MET A 1 -23.80 -16.94 6.46
N THR A 2 -22.58 -16.46 6.24
CA THR A 2 -22.22 -15.88 4.93
C THR A 2 -22.10 -17.01 3.92
N GLU A 3 -22.77 -16.88 2.77
CA GLU A 3 -22.67 -17.85 1.68
C GLU A 3 -21.54 -17.43 0.74
N LEU A 4 -20.76 -18.42 0.28
CA LEU A 4 -19.65 -18.26 -0.65
C LEU A 4 -19.80 -19.27 -1.77
N TRP A 5 -19.65 -18.84 -3.02
CA TRP A 5 -19.71 -19.73 -4.18
C TRP A 5 -18.75 -19.25 -5.28
N VAL A 6 -18.47 -20.11 -6.25
CA VAL A 6 -17.65 -19.79 -7.42
C VAL A 6 -18.40 -20.11 -8.70
N GLU A 7 -18.33 -19.22 -9.68
CA GLU A 7 -18.92 -19.39 -11.01
C GLU A 7 -17.80 -19.47 -12.05
N ARG A 8 -17.90 -20.43 -12.97
CA ARG A 8 -16.95 -20.53 -14.08
C ARG A 8 -17.25 -19.45 -15.11
N THR A 9 -16.30 -18.54 -15.32
CA THR A 9 -16.44 -17.40 -16.25
C THR A 9 -15.57 -17.54 -17.51
N GLY A 10 -14.70 -18.55 -17.57
CA GLY A 10 -13.89 -18.84 -18.76
C GLY A 10 -13.06 -20.11 -18.64
N VAL A 11 -12.16 -20.33 -19.61
CA VAL A 11 -11.17 -21.40 -19.55
C VAL A 11 -10.21 -21.10 -18.40
N ARG A 12 -10.20 -21.96 -17.38
CA ARG A 12 -9.40 -21.80 -16.16
C ARG A 12 -9.60 -20.44 -15.46
N ARG A 13 -10.81 -19.87 -15.59
CA ARG A 13 -11.23 -18.61 -14.95
C ARG A 13 -12.55 -18.78 -14.23
N TYR A 14 -12.59 -18.27 -13.01
CA TYR A 14 -13.73 -18.31 -12.10
C TYR A 14 -13.91 -16.96 -11.41
N THR A 15 -15.12 -16.67 -10.99
CA THR A 15 -15.40 -15.55 -10.09
C THR A 15 -15.95 -16.10 -8.79
N GLY A 16 -15.29 -15.78 -7.68
CA GLY A 16 -15.77 -16.06 -6.34
C GLY A 16 -16.71 -14.96 -5.86
N HIS A 17 -17.78 -15.34 -5.18
CA HIS A 17 -18.83 -14.45 -4.71
C HIS A 17 -19.06 -14.64 -3.21
N SER A 18 -19.49 -13.57 -2.56
CA SER A 18 -20.05 -13.59 -1.21
C SER A 18 -21.47 -13.06 -1.22
N SER A 19 -22.35 -13.62 -0.39
CA SER A 19 -23.70 -13.07 -0.18
C SER A 19 -23.70 -11.62 0.33
N ARG A 20 -22.56 -11.10 0.78
CA ARG A 20 -22.34 -9.70 1.16
C ARG A 20 -21.95 -8.78 -0.01
N GLY A 21 -21.96 -9.27 -1.25
CA GLY A 21 -21.67 -8.50 -2.47
C GLY A 21 -20.19 -8.42 -2.87
N ALA A 22 -19.28 -9.03 -2.11
CA ALA A 22 -17.86 -9.09 -2.46
C ALA A 22 -17.62 -10.07 -3.62
N ARG A 23 -16.64 -9.74 -4.47
CA ARG A 23 -16.22 -10.55 -5.62
C ARG A 23 -14.70 -10.69 -5.66
N VAL A 24 -14.22 -11.83 -6.14
CA VAL A 24 -12.80 -12.09 -6.39
C VAL A 24 -12.63 -12.82 -7.72
N LEU A 25 -11.67 -12.38 -8.53
CA LEU A 25 -11.36 -13.04 -9.80
C LEU A 25 -10.29 -14.09 -9.55
N VAL A 26 -10.56 -15.31 -10.00
CA VAL A 26 -9.70 -16.47 -9.77
C VAL A 26 -9.29 -17.08 -11.11
N GLY A 27 -8.01 -17.37 -11.29
CA GLY A 27 -7.53 -18.01 -12.51
C GLY A 27 -6.16 -18.66 -12.38
N SER A 28 -5.51 -18.87 -13.51
CA SER A 28 -4.16 -19.45 -13.58
C SER A 28 -3.10 -18.35 -13.66
N GLU A 29 -1.85 -18.70 -13.38
CA GLU A 29 -0.71 -17.75 -13.34
C GLU A 29 -0.50 -16.99 -14.67
N ASP A 30 -0.95 -17.55 -15.79
CA ASP A 30 -0.86 -16.99 -17.13
C ASP A 30 -2.00 -16.01 -17.47
N VAL A 31 -2.89 -15.71 -16.52
CA VAL A 31 -4.02 -14.79 -16.71
C VAL A 31 -3.77 -13.50 -15.92
N ASP A 32 -3.75 -12.37 -16.60
CA ASP A 32 -3.63 -11.06 -15.94
C ASP A 32 -4.89 -10.69 -15.14
N GLY A 33 -4.67 -10.00 -14.01
CA GLY A 33 -5.73 -9.38 -13.21
C GLY A 33 -6.57 -10.36 -12.39
N VAL A 34 -6.09 -11.58 -12.16
CA VAL A 34 -6.74 -12.58 -11.30
C VAL A 34 -5.76 -13.07 -10.24
N PHE A 35 -6.29 -13.65 -9.17
CA PHE A 35 -5.49 -14.41 -8.23
C PHE A 35 -5.56 -15.89 -8.55
N THR A 36 -4.46 -16.60 -8.39
CA THR A 36 -4.50 -18.06 -8.27
C THR A 36 -5.14 -18.48 -6.94
N PRO A 37 -5.71 -19.70 -6.85
CA PRO A 37 -6.19 -20.21 -5.57
C PRO A 37 -5.10 -20.21 -4.47
N GLY A 38 -3.84 -20.47 -4.86
CA GLY A 38 -2.70 -20.42 -3.97
C GLY A 38 -2.36 -19.03 -3.46
N GLU A 39 -2.43 -18.02 -4.32
CA GLU A 39 -2.27 -16.63 -3.89
C GLU A 39 -3.42 -16.19 -2.98
N LEU A 40 -4.66 -16.59 -3.27
CA LEU A 40 -5.79 -16.29 -2.37
C LEU A 40 -5.62 -16.92 -0.99
N LEU A 41 -5.11 -18.15 -0.91
CA LEU A 41 -4.77 -18.78 0.37
C LEU A 41 -3.75 -17.95 1.14
N LYS A 42 -2.67 -17.51 0.48
CA LYS A 42 -1.61 -16.68 1.07
C LYS A 42 -2.12 -15.30 1.49
N ILE A 43 -2.93 -14.65 0.66
CA ILE A 43 -3.57 -13.36 0.98
C ILE A 43 -4.51 -13.49 2.18
N ALA A 44 -5.32 -14.57 2.24
CA ALA A 44 -6.20 -14.82 3.38
C ALA A 44 -5.41 -15.01 4.68
N LEU A 45 -4.26 -15.68 4.61
CA LEU A 45 -3.34 -15.83 5.73
C LEU A 45 -2.77 -14.47 6.17
N ALA A 46 -2.15 -13.72 5.24
CA ALA A 46 -1.57 -12.40 5.50
C ALA A 46 -2.58 -11.41 6.10
N ALA A 47 -3.80 -11.35 5.54
CA ALA A 47 -4.86 -10.50 6.05
C ALA A 47 -5.32 -10.92 7.45
N CYS A 48 -5.38 -12.23 7.73
CA CYS A 48 -5.73 -12.73 9.06
C CYS A 48 -4.67 -12.37 10.11
N SER A 49 -3.40 -12.47 9.76
CA SER A 49 -2.27 -12.03 10.59
C SER A 49 -2.36 -10.52 10.87
N GLY A 50 -2.55 -9.70 9.82
CA GLY A 50 -2.72 -8.25 9.96
C GLY A 50 -3.88 -7.86 10.88
N MET A 51 -5.08 -8.43 10.67
CA MET A 51 -6.26 -8.19 11.52
C MET A 51 -6.03 -8.65 12.97
N SER A 52 -5.25 -9.72 13.19
CA SER A 52 -4.94 -10.22 14.53
C SER A 52 -3.97 -9.30 15.27
N SER A 53 -3.02 -8.69 14.55
CA SER A 53 -2.05 -7.74 15.10
C SER A 53 -2.58 -6.30 15.24
N ASP A 54 -3.71 -5.99 14.62
CA ASP A 54 -4.18 -4.63 14.43
C ASP A 54 -4.39 -3.83 15.73
N ARG A 55 -5.26 -4.32 16.63
CA ARG A 55 -5.50 -3.66 17.93
C ARG A 55 -4.23 -3.46 18.76
N PRO A 56 -3.33 -4.46 18.91
CA PRO A 56 -2.06 -4.26 19.57
C PRO A 56 -1.16 -3.16 18.98
N LEU A 57 -1.15 -3.02 17.65
CA LEU A 57 -0.38 -2.03 16.92
C LEU A 57 -0.99 -0.64 17.04
N ALA A 58 -2.29 -0.51 16.80
CA ALA A 58 -3.02 0.75 16.89
C ALA A 58 -2.86 1.44 18.25
N ARG A 59 -2.83 0.65 19.35
CA ARG A 59 -2.59 1.16 20.71
C ARG A 59 -1.23 1.82 20.91
N ARG A 60 -0.24 1.54 20.06
CA ARG A 60 1.15 2.02 20.19
C ARG A 60 1.55 2.98 19.09
N LEU A 61 1.08 2.73 17.87
CA LEU A 61 1.44 3.48 16.67
C LEU A 61 0.34 4.50 16.27
N GLY A 62 -0.82 4.48 16.94
CA GLY A 62 -2.01 5.25 16.54
C GLY A 62 -2.88 4.50 15.55
N ASP A 63 -4.12 4.95 15.32
CA ASP A 63 -5.11 4.22 14.51
C ASP A 63 -4.81 4.24 13.00
N GLU A 64 -3.99 5.18 12.51
CA GLU A 64 -3.68 5.37 11.08
C GLU A 64 -2.26 4.89 10.69
N TYR A 65 -1.68 3.95 11.46
CA TYR A 65 -0.34 3.44 11.18
C TYR A 65 -0.29 2.70 9.82
N PRO A 66 0.70 3.00 8.95
CA PRO A 66 0.87 2.25 7.72
C PRO A 66 1.45 0.87 8.03
N ALA A 67 0.91 -0.16 7.38
CA ALA A 67 1.37 -1.54 7.52
C ALA A 67 1.20 -2.32 6.23
N VAL A 68 2.16 -3.17 5.90
CA VAL A 68 2.08 -4.09 4.76
C VAL A 68 2.47 -5.50 5.23
N VAL A 69 1.63 -6.50 4.97
CA VAL A 69 2.00 -7.90 5.18
C VAL A 69 2.36 -8.50 3.82
N LYS A 70 3.64 -8.80 3.63
CA LYS A 70 4.13 -9.59 2.49
C LYS A 70 4.00 -11.06 2.82
N VAL A 71 3.67 -11.87 1.81
CA VAL A 71 3.55 -13.31 1.96
C VAL A 71 4.06 -14.01 0.72
N CYS A 72 4.86 -15.05 0.91
CA CYS A 72 5.37 -15.89 -0.17
C CYS A 72 5.38 -17.36 0.24
N GLY A 73 5.65 -18.25 -0.72
CA GLY A 73 5.70 -19.69 -0.48
C GLY A 73 5.57 -20.45 -1.80
N ALA A 74 6.55 -21.28 -2.12
CA ALA A 74 6.53 -22.07 -3.34
C ALA A 74 5.59 -23.28 -3.19
N ALA A 75 4.90 -23.66 -4.28
CA ALA A 75 4.17 -24.92 -4.32
C ALA A 75 5.15 -26.08 -4.54
N ASP A 76 5.04 -27.12 -3.73
CA ASP A 76 5.57 -28.45 -4.02
C ASP A 76 4.59 -29.14 -4.97
N ARG A 77 4.95 -29.23 -6.25
CA ARG A 77 4.12 -29.83 -7.31
C ARG A 77 4.12 -31.34 -7.29
N GLU A 78 5.09 -31.98 -6.63
CA GLU A 78 5.10 -33.44 -6.50
C GLU A 78 4.09 -33.90 -5.45
N GLN A 79 3.93 -33.12 -4.39
CA GLN A 79 3.05 -33.43 -3.27
C GLN A 79 1.78 -32.56 -3.24
N GLU A 80 1.60 -31.70 -4.25
CA GLU A 80 0.48 -30.76 -4.40
C GLU A 80 0.16 -29.99 -3.10
N ARG A 81 1.21 -29.47 -2.46
CA ARG A 81 1.11 -28.76 -1.17
C ARG A 81 2.00 -27.53 -1.15
N TYR A 82 1.73 -26.63 -0.20
CA TYR A 82 2.68 -25.59 0.20
C TYR A 82 3.38 -26.13 1.45
N PRO A 83 4.69 -26.44 1.42
CA PRO A 83 5.39 -26.96 2.59
C PRO A 83 5.82 -25.86 3.56
N LEU A 84 6.07 -24.65 3.03
CA LEU A 84 6.47 -23.47 3.77
C LEU A 84 5.76 -22.25 3.19
N ILE A 85 5.18 -21.43 4.07
CA ILE A 85 4.66 -20.11 3.76
C ILE A 85 5.32 -19.12 4.72
N GLU A 86 5.87 -18.05 4.17
CA GLU A 86 6.58 -17.02 4.93
C GLU A 86 5.80 -15.71 4.86
N GLU A 87 5.59 -15.10 6.02
CA GLU A 87 4.89 -13.83 6.18
C GLU A 87 5.83 -12.79 6.82
N THR A 88 5.84 -11.58 6.27
CA THR A 88 6.59 -10.44 6.81
C THR A 88 5.65 -9.24 6.97
N LEU A 89 5.41 -8.82 8.20
CA LEU A 89 4.71 -7.58 8.52
C LEU A 89 5.71 -6.41 8.57
N GLU A 90 5.64 -5.55 7.58
CA GLU A 90 6.46 -4.33 7.46
C GLU A 90 5.76 -3.15 8.14
N LEU A 91 6.46 -2.52 9.09
CA LEU A 91 5.98 -1.38 9.88
C LEU A 91 7.04 -0.29 9.96
N ASP A 92 6.60 0.96 10.03
CA ASP A 92 7.47 2.05 10.48
C ASP A 92 7.48 2.10 12.02
N LEU A 93 8.60 1.73 12.63
CA LEU A 93 8.79 1.85 14.07
C LEU A 93 9.81 2.94 14.44
N SER A 94 10.18 3.83 13.50
CA SER A 94 11.23 4.83 13.75
C SER A 94 10.89 5.83 14.86
N GLY A 95 9.59 6.00 15.15
CA GLY A 95 9.11 6.83 16.25
C GLY A 95 9.24 6.20 17.64
N LEU A 96 9.70 4.95 17.75
CA LEU A 96 9.81 4.20 18.99
C LEU A 96 11.27 3.98 19.42
N THR A 97 11.49 3.90 20.73
CA THR A 97 12.77 3.44 21.30
C THR A 97 12.98 1.93 21.08
N GLU A 98 14.21 1.45 21.12
CA GLU A 98 14.52 0.02 20.93
C GLU A 98 13.78 -0.90 21.93
N ASP A 99 13.62 -0.45 23.18
CA ASP A 99 12.83 -1.17 24.19
C ASP A 99 11.32 -1.21 23.84
N GLU A 100 10.79 -0.14 23.24
CA GLU A 100 9.41 -0.11 22.77
C GLU A 100 9.20 -0.99 21.56
N LYS A 101 10.14 -0.97 20.60
CA LYS A 101 10.15 -1.87 19.44
C LYS A 101 10.13 -3.32 19.91
N ALA A 102 11.03 -3.72 20.80
CA ALA A 102 11.07 -5.07 21.34
C ALA A 102 9.72 -5.48 21.98
N ARG A 103 9.08 -4.58 22.74
CA ARG A 103 7.75 -4.83 23.30
C ARG A 103 6.66 -4.96 22.24
N VAL A 104 6.68 -4.14 21.19
CA VAL A 104 5.73 -4.22 20.07
C VAL A 104 5.85 -5.58 19.40
N LEU A 105 7.06 -5.99 19.03
CA LEU A 105 7.34 -7.26 18.37
C LEU A 105 6.79 -8.44 19.18
N VAL A 106 7.06 -8.48 20.49
CA VAL A 106 6.56 -9.55 21.36
C VAL A 106 5.04 -9.59 21.40
N VAL A 107 4.39 -8.44 21.54
CA VAL A 107 2.92 -8.39 21.65
C VAL A 107 2.25 -8.75 20.34
N VAL A 108 2.79 -8.31 19.20
CA VAL A 108 2.27 -8.62 17.87
C VAL A 108 2.38 -10.11 17.57
N ASN A 109 3.56 -10.70 17.75
CA ASN A 109 3.76 -12.14 17.56
C ASN A 109 2.80 -12.95 18.43
N ARG A 110 2.69 -12.58 19.71
CA ARG A 110 1.76 -13.23 20.64
C ARG A 110 0.30 -13.10 20.17
N ALA A 111 -0.12 -11.95 19.66
CA ALA A 111 -1.49 -11.75 19.19
C ALA A 111 -1.80 -12.59 17.94
N VAL A 112 -0.88 -12.63 16.98
CA VAL A 112 -1.01 -13.46 15.77
C VAL A 112 -1.09 -14.94 16.15
N ASP A 113 -0.18 -15.43 16.98
CA ASP A 113 -0.20 -16.82 17.43
C ASP A 113 -1.44 -17.16 18.25
N LEU A 114 -2.03 -16.19 18.97
CA LEU A 114 -3.22 -16.39 19.80
C LEU A 114 -4.54 -16.28 19.04
N VAL A 115 -4.63 -15.55 17.93
CA VAL A 115 -5.93 -15.20 17.34
C VAL A 115 -6.04 -15.50 15.84
N CYS A 116 -4.92 -15.70 15.13
CA CYS A 116 -4.95 -15.98 13.69
C CYS A 116 -5.54 -17.37 13.39
N THR A 117 -6.84 -17.42 13.10
CA THR A 117 -7.54 -18.68 12.80
C THR A 117 -7.01 -19.32 11.52
N VAL A 118 -6.79 -18.53 10.46
CA VAL A 118 -6.26 -19.02 9.19
C VAL A 118 -4.85 -19.59 9.41
N GLY A 119 -3.99 -18.85 10.10
CA GLY A 119 -2.63 -19.30 10.43
C GLY A 119 -2.62 -20.62 11.19
N ARG A 120 -3.52 -20.82 12.15
CA ARG A 120 -3.62 -22.11 12.86
C ARG A 120 -4.09 -23.26 11.99
N THR A 121 -5.09 -23.02 11.15
CA THR A 121 -5.58 -24.04 10.21
C THR A 121 -4.47 -24.45 9.26
N VAL A 122 -3.73 -23.48 8.73
CA VAL A 122 -2.63 -23.70 7.79
C VAL A 122 -1.43 -24.36 8.49
N LYS A 123 -1.02 -23.90 9.68
CA LYS A 123 0.05 -24.50 10.51
C LYS A 123 -0.17 -25.98 10.84
N SER A 124 -1.42 -26.47 10.82
CA SER A 124 -1.71 -27.88 11.05
C SER A 124 -1.28 -28.81 9.91
N GLY A 125 -1.11 -28.27 8.69
CA GLY A 125 -0.77 -29.02 7.48
C GLY A 125 0.43 -28.48 6.69
N THR A 126 0.97 -27.31 7.05
CA THR A 126 2.18 -26.69 6.47
C THR A 126 2.97 -25.95 7.54
N THR A 127 4.26 -25.69 7.32
CA THR A 127 5.00 -24.73 8.13
C THR A 127 4.63 -23.30 7.72
N VAL A 128 4.36 -22.44 8.70
CA VAL A 128 4.15 -21.00 8.50
C VAL A 128 5.10 -20.23 9.39
N THR A 129 5.95 -19.40 8.79
CA THR A 129 6.82 -18.46 9.50
C THR A 129 6.23 -17.06 9.41
N PHE A 130 6.30 -16.32 10.51
CA PHE A 130 5.84 -14.94 10.57
C PHE A 130 6.93 -14.08 11.23
N GLU A 131 7.29 -13.00 10.57
CA GLU A 131 8.27 -12.02 11.04
C GLU A 131 7.68 -10.61 10.98
N VAL A 132 8.10 -9.75 11.91
CA VAL A 132 7.77 -8.32 11.88
C VAL A 132 9.05 -7.55 11.61
N ALA A 133 9.08 -6.78 10.53
CA ALA A 133 10.22 -5.99 10.10
C ALA A 133 9.97 -4.50 10.33
N ASP A 134 10.88 -3.83 11.03
CA ASP A 134 10.97 -2.36 11.05
C ASP A 134 11.58 -1.93 9.72
N VAL A 135 10.76 -1.34 8.84
CA VAL A 135 11.21 -0.85 7.53
C VAL A 135 11.55 0.64 7.57
N GLY A 136 11.51 1.27 8.75
CA GLY A 136 11.58 2.71 8.88
C GLY A 136 10.41 3.42 8.18
N PRO A 137 10.49 4.75 7.97
CA PRO A 137 9.46 5.47 7.22
C PRO A 137 9.27 4.84 5.83
N SER A 138 8.04 4.43 5.53
CA SER A 138 7.70 3.55 4.41
C SER A 138 8.36 3.98 3.09
N ASP A 139 9.24 3.15 2.53
CA ASP A 139 9.94 3.43 1.26
C ASP A 139 9.22 2.82 0.03
N GLY A 140 8.04 2.23 0.25
CA GLY A 140 7.22 1.65 -0.82
C GLY A 140 6.69 2.71 -1.80
N PRO A 141 6.57 2.40 -3.10
CA PRO A 141 6.08 3.35 -4.08
C PRO A 141 4.62 3.71 -3.76
N MET A 142 4.37 4.99 -3.57
CA MET A 142 3.07 5.57 -3.25
C MET A 142 2.64 6.54 -4.34
N ARG A 143 1.33 6.71 -4.50
CA ARG A 143 0.72 7.69 -5.39
C ARG A 143 0.13 8.84 -4.57
N LEU A 144 0.78 10.01 -4.65
CA LEU A 144 0.27 11.28 -4.15
C LEU A 144 -0.70 11.89 -5.17
N THR A 145 -1.90 12.27 -4.73
CA THR A 145 -2.83 13.13 -5.48
C THR A 145 -3.07 14.41 -4.70
N ALA A 146 -2.63 15.55 -5.22
CA ALA A 146 -2.77 16.84 -4.55
C ALA A 146 -3.55 17.84 -5.42
N TRP A 147 -4.58 18.45 -4.83
CA TRP A 147 -5.34 19.56 -5.41
C TRP A 147 -4.88 20.87 -4.79
N VAL A 148 -4.23 21.70 -5.60
CA VAL A 148 -3.65 22.98 -5.19
C VAL A 148 -4.61 24.11 -5.57
N HIS A 149 -4.97 24.93 -4.58
CA HIS A 149 -5.86 26.07 -4.70
C HIS A 149 -5.08 27.38 -4.57
N GLY A 150 -5.54 28.42 -5.25
CA GLY A 150 -5.01 29.78 -5.19
C GLY A 150 -4.68 30.32 -6.56
N TRP A 151 -3.80 31.31 -6.62
CA TRP A 151 -3.28 31.87 -7.87
C TRP A 151 -2.12 31.01 -8.39
N VAL A 152 -2.46 29.88 -9.02
CA VAL A 152 -1.52 28.82 -9.44
C VAL A 152 -1.53 28.51 -10.93
N GLN A 153 -2.46 29.07 -11.71
CA GLN A 153 -2.51 28.92 -13.16
C GLN A 153 -1.93 30.15 -13.87
N GLY A 154 -1.31 29.94 -15.04
CA GLY A 154 -0.71 31.04 -15.83
C GLY A 154 0.58 31.63 -15.27
N VAL A 155 1.12 31.06 -14.19
CA VAL A 155 2.30 31.58 -13.46
C VAL A 155 3.55 30.68 -13.59
N GLY A 156 3.47 29.59 -14.34
CA GLY A 156 4.55 28.60 -14.42
C GLY A 156 4.58 27.57 -13.29
N PHE A 157 3.51 27.45 -12.50
CA PHE A 157 3.40 26.50 -11.38
C PHE A 157 3.61 25.04 -11.82
N ARG A 158 2.95 24.60 -12.91
CA ARG A 158 3.07 23.22 -13.41
C ARG A 158 4.51 22.87 -13.78
N TRP A 159 5.21 23.78 -14.47
CA TRP A 159 6.62 23.63 -14.80
C TRP A 159 7.50 23.55 -13.56
N TRP A 160 7.27 24.44 -12.59
CA TRP A 160 8.00 24.42 -11.32
C TRP A 160 7.78 23.10 -10.56
N THR A 161 6.53 22.62 -10.48
CA THR A 161 6.20 21.34 -9.86
C THR A 161 6.89 20.18 -10.57
N ARG A 162 6.91 20.18 -11.91
CA ARG A 162 7.62 19.18 -12.70
C ARG A 162 9.10 19.14 -12.35
N CYS A 163 9.77 20.29 -12.28
CA CYS A 163 11.19 20.35 -11.90
C CYS A 163 11.44 19.75 -10.51
N ARG A 164 10.66 20.15 -9.50
CA ARG A 164 10.82 19.61 -8.13
C ARG A 164 10.52 18.12 -8.07
N ALA A 165 9.50 17.65 -8.75
CA ALA A 165 9.16 16.24 -8.77
C ALA A 165 10.27 15.39 -9.40
N LEU A 166 10.85 15.84 -10.52
CA LEU A 166 11.96 15.15 -11.17
C LEU A 166 13.25 15.15 -10.31
N GLU A 167 13.57 16.25 -9.63
CA GLU A 167 14.69 16.31 -8.68
C GLU A 167 14.55 15.31 -7.53
N LEU A 168 13.30 15.06 -7.10
CA LEU A 168 12.95 14.09 -6.05
C LEU A 168 12.82 12.65 -6.57
N GLY A 169 13.11 12.39 -7.86
CA GLY A 169 12.99 11.07 -8.47
C GLY A 169 11.54 10.60 -8.66
N LEU A 170 10.56 11.51 -8.63
CA LEU A 170 9.15 11.20 -8.79
C LEU A 170 8.74 11.19 -10.27
N THR A 171 7.78 10.33 -10.59
CA THR A 171 7.07 10.31 -11.87
C THR A 171 5.64 10.81 -11.69
N GLY A 172 4.95 11.24 -12.75
CA GLY A 172 3.61 11.78 -12.63
C GLY A 172 3.24 12.90 -13.60
N TYR A 173 2.33 13.77 -13.17
CA TYR A 173 1.96 14.95 -13.94
C TYR A 173 1.37 16.06 -13.08
N ALA A 174 1.46 17.29 -13.58
CA ALA A 174 0.72 18.45 -13.08
C ALA A 174 -0.27 18.92 -14.15
N ALA A 175 -1.55 19.03 -13.81
CA ALA A 175 -2.63 19.36 -14.74
C ALA A 175 -3.47 20.55 -14.26
N ASN A 176 -3.75 21.50 -15.16
CA ASN A 176 -4.73 22.55 -14.86
C ASN A 176 -6.14 21.95 -14.81
N GLN A 177 -6.96 22.42 -13.87
CA GLN A 177 -8.38 22.08 -13.78
C GLN A 177 -9.23 23.29 -14.17
N ALA A 178 -10.43 23.03 -14.71
CA ALA A 178 -11.35 24.07 -15.18
C ALA A 178 -11.83 25.02 -14.06
N ASP A 179 -11.77 24.57 -12.81
CA ASP A 179 -12.12 25.36 -11.63
C ASP A 179 -10.98 26.24 -11.09
N GLY A 180 -9.87 26.36 -11.83
CA GLY A 180 -8.72 27.18 -11.46
C GLY A 180 -7.69 26.47 -10.58
N ARG A 181 -7.92 25.21 -10.18
CA ARG A 181 -6.95 24.42 -9.39
C ARG A 181 -5.87 23.81 -10.27
N VAL A 182 -4.78 23.37 -9.64
CA VAL A 182 -3.79 22.47 -10.26
C VAL A 182 -3.86 21.12 -9.56
N LEU A 183 -4.07 20.07 -10.34
CA LEU A 183 -3.96 18.68 -9.91
C LEU A 183 -2.51 18.23 -10.07
N VAL A 184 -1.89 17.75 -9.00
CA VAL A 184 -0.56 17.14 -9.01
C VAL A 184 -0.72 15.66 -8.68
N VAL A 185 -0.32 14.79 -9.61
CA VAL A 185 -0.20 13.36 -9.38
C VAL A 185 1.28 13.01 -9.39
N ALA A 186 1.78 12.38 -8.34
CA ALA A 186 3.16 11.92 -8.25
C ALA A 186 3.23 10.47 -7.76
N GLN A 187 4.15 9.69 -8.33
CA GLN A 187 4.44 8.32 -7.98
C GLN A 187 5.93 8.16 -7.68
N GLY A 188 6.24 7.45 -6.60
CA GLY A 188 7.60 7.15 -6.17
C GLY A 188 7.64 6.86 -4.67
N PRO A 189 8.84 6.81 -4.06
CA PRO A 189 8.97 6.61 -2.62
C PRO A 189 8.10 7.57 -1.83
N ARG A 190 7.42 7.10 -0.77
CA ARG A 190 6.53 7.97 0.02
C ARG A 190 7.26 9.20 0.53
N GLN A 191 8.49 9.05 1.00
CA GLN A 191 9.31 10.15 1.50
C GLN A 191 9.51 11.24 0.43
N ALA A 192 9.80 10.86 -0.82
CA ALA A 192 9.93 11.80 -1.92
C ALA A 192 8.60 12.52 -2.20
N GLY A 193 7.48 11.78 -2.17
CA GLY A 193 6.14 12.36 -2.29
C GLY A 193 5.81 13.36 -1.18
N GLU A 194 6.21 13.07 0.06
CA GLU A 194 5.99 13.93 1.23
C GLU A 194 6.83 15.21 1.13
N GLN A 195 8.07 15.10 0.65
CA GLN A 195 8.90 16.25 0.33
C GLN A 195 8.26 17.13 -0.75
N LEU A 196 7.71 16.53 -1.81
CA LEU A 196 6.97 17.27 -2.83
C LEU A 196 5.72 17.95 -2.23
N LEU A 197 4.93 17.26 -1.41
CA LEU A 197 3.75 17.83 -0.76
C LEU A 197 4.12 19.02 0.13
N ALA A 198 5.19 18.91 0.91
CA ALA A 198 5.71 20.00 1.73
C ALA A 198 6.12 21.22 0.88
N LEU A 199 6.74 20.99 -0.28
CA LEU A 199 7.09 22.05 -1.22
C LEU A 199 5.85 22.75 -1.81
N LEU A 200 4.77 22.02 -2.06
CA LEU A 200 3.50 22.58 -2.53
C LEU A 200 2.83 23.44 -1.45
N GLN A 201 2.91 23.03 -0.18
CA GLN A 201 2.27 23.70 0.95
C GLN A 201 3.03 24.93 1.45
N ARG A 202 4.37 24.88 1.48
CA ARG A 202 5.18 25.96 2.07
C ARG A 202 5.28 27.17 1.12
N GLY A 203 5.20 28.38 1.70
CA GLY A 203 5.35 29.65 0.99
C GLY A 203 6.80 30.05 0.70
N THR A 204 7.75 29.49 1.45
CA THR A 204 9.19 29.79 1.36
C THR A 204 9.96 28.57 0.89
N SER A 205 9.78 28.19 -0.37
CA SER A 205 10.60 27.17 -1.05
C SER A 205 11.78 27.87 -1.76
N SER A 206 12.96 27.24 -1.80
CA SER A 206 14.07 27.68 -2.65
C SER A 206 14.24 26.66 -3.78
N PRO A 207 14.17 27.07 -5.06
CA PRO A 207 13.79 28.39 -5.56
C PRO A 207 12.31 28.69 -5.32
N SER A 208 11.98 29.98 -5.25
CA SER A 208 10.64 30.46 -4.94
C SER A 208 9.59 29.86 -5.84
N ARG A 209 8.57 29.28 -5.21
CA ARG A 209 7.41 28.72 -5.90
C ARG A 209 6.62 29.86 -6.56
N PRO A 210 6.33 29.77 -7.88
CA PRO A 210 5.56 30.80 -8.55
C PRO A 210 4.10 30.80 -8.09
N GLY A 211 3.47 31.97 -8.12
CA GLY A 211 2.09 32.13 -7.71
C GLY A 211 1.86 32.05 -6.20
N ARG A 212 0.58 32.09 -5.81
CA ARG A 212 0.13 32.02 -4.42
C ARG A 212 -0.71 30.77 -4.20
N VAL A 213 -0.29 29.91 -3.29
CA VAL A 213 -1.06 28.75 -2.84
C VAL A 213 -1.80 29.13 -1.57
N ASP A 214 -3.12 28.94 -1.57
CA ASP A 214 -3.97 29.19 -0.41
C ASP A 214 -4.28 27.90 0.34
N LYS A 215 -4.45 26.78 -0.39
CA LYS A 215 -4.77 25.48 0.20
C LYS A 215 -4.28 24.32 -0.67
N VAL A 216 -3.71 23.29 -0.04
CA VAL A 216 -3.44 22.00 -0.68
C VAL A 216 -4.28 20.93 0.00
N VAL A 217 -5.04 20.17 -0.77
CA VAL A 217 -5.72 18.96 -0.30
C VAL A 217 -4.99 17.78 -0.93
N ALA A 218 -4.58 16.80 -0.13
CA ALA A 218 -3.79 15.66 -0.59
C ALA A 218 -4.45 14.35 -0.20
N ASP A 219 -4.31 13.35 -1.08
CA ASP A 219 -4.73 11.98 -0.90
C ASP A 219 -3.59 11.03 -1.28
N TRP A 220 -3.51 9.90 -0.57
CA TRP A 220 -2.45 8.89 -0.73
C TRP A 220 -3.07 7.55 -1.10
N SER A 221 -2.52 6.91 -2.13
CA SER A 221 -2.98 5.60 -2.61
C SER A 221 -1.82 4.74 -3.08
N HIS A 222 -2.04 3.44 -3.22
CA HIS A 222 -1.12 2.58 -3.95
C HIS A 222 -1.09 2.98 -5.44
N PRO A 223 0.08 2.94 -6.10
CA PRO A 223 0.17 3.22 -7.53
C PRO A 223 -0.53 2.12 -8.33
N ALA A 224 -1.57 2.48 -9.08
CA ALA A 224 -2.34 1.53 -9.91
C ALA A 224 -1.61 1.18 -11.22
N GLU A 225 -1.04 2.17 -11.91
CA GLU A 225 -0.26 2.01 -13.14
C GLU A 225 0.99 2.90 -13.09
N PRO A 226 2.18 2.42 -13.50
CA PRO A 226 3.39 3.23 -13.57
C PRO A 226 3.24 4.39 -14.57
N ILE A 227 3.57 5.61 -14.13
CA ILE A 227 3.63 6.79 -15.01
C ILE A 227 5.07 6.99 -15.46
N ALA A 228 5.29 7.15 -16.78
CA ALA A 228 6.62 7.44 -17.30
C ALA A 228 6.96 8.94 -17.20
N GLY A 229 8.05 9.26 -16.52
CA GLY A 229 8.55 10.64 -16.36
C GLY A 229 7.57 11.55 -15.61
N PHE A 230 7.75 12.86 -15.73
CA PHE A 230 6.84 13.86 -15.16
C PHE A 230 6.42 14.88 -16.22
N THR A 231 5.11 15.01 -16.47
CA THR A 231 4.56 15.83 -17.57
C THR A 231 3.66 16.97 -17.10
N GLU A 232 3.51 18.01 -17.93
CA GLU A 232 2.61 19.14 -17.69
C GLU A 232 1.41 19.00 -18.64
N ARG A 233 0.18 18.99 -18.11
CA ARG A 233 -1.07 18.81 -18.87
C ARG A 233 -2.02 19.99 -18.76
#